data_AF-A0AAU7TUZ0-F1
#
_entry.id   AF-A0AAU7TUZ0-F1
#
_cell.length_a   1.000
_cell.length_b   1.000
_cell.length_c   1.000
_cell.angle_alpha   90.00
_cell.angle_beta   90.00
_cell.angle_gamma   90.00
#
_symmetry.space_group_name_H-M   'P 1'
#
loop_
_entity.id
_entity.type
_entity.pdbx_description
1 polymer ?
#
loop_
_entity_poly.entity_id
_entity_poly.type
_entity_poly.pdbx_seq_one_letter_code
_entity_poly.pdbx_strand_id
1 'polypeptide(L)'
;MSVTTHETPPIPTNPLSKAWLWARKNLFSSWLNTLLTLFSIWLIWNVIPPALNWLVFQANWIGETRADCTKEGACWVFIHARFGQFMYGLYPHELRWRINLSLVIGLLSIIPMFIKSMPRRGRYIACWAVVYPIVVWFLMYGGYFGLERVETRQWGGLTLTLIIASVGIAGALPLGILLALGRRSEMPVVRTLSIIFIEFWRGVPLITVLFMSSVMLPLFMAEGTTIDKLVRALVGVILFQSAYVAEVVRGGLQALPKGQYEAAESLSLGYWKTQMLVILPQALKMTIPGLVNTIIALFKDTSLVIIIGLFDLFSSVQQATVDPTWLGMSTEGYVFAAMVYWIFCFSMSRYSQYLEKRFHTGRASH
;
A
#
# COMPACT_ATOMS: atom_id res chain seq x y z
N MET A 1 -40.88 46.50 1.63
CA MET A 1 -40.12 45.38 1.04
C MET A 1 -38.83 45.98 0.48
N SER A 2 -37.84 46.24 1.35
CA SER A 2 -36.57 46.85 0.96
C SER A 2 -35.59 45.75 0.58
N VAL A 3 -35.39 45.57 -0.71
CA VAL A 3 -34.35 44.70 -1.27
C VAL A 3 -33.01 45.40 -1.03
N THR A 4 -32.27 44.97 -0.01
CA THR A 4 -30.85 45.33 0.14
C THR A 4 -30.07 44.63 -0.97
N THR A 5 -29.75 45.38 -2.02
CA THR A 5 -28.76 44.98 -3.02
C THR A 5 -27.41 44.82 -2.32
N HIS A 6 -27.01 43.59 -2.04
CA HIS A 6 -25.62 43.30 -1.73
C HIS A 6 -24.79 43.57 -2.98
N GLU A 7 -24.21 44.78 -3.08
CA GLU A 7 -23.16 45.06 -4.05
C GLU A 7 -22.05 44.03 -3.85
N THR A 8 -21.81 43.21 -4.86
CA THR A 8 -20.67 42.30 -4.85
C THR A 8 -19.41 43.16 -5.00
N PRO A 9 -18.44 43.08 -4.07
CA PRO A 9 -17.27 43.93 -4.12
C PRO A 9 -16.49 43.68 -5.42
N PRO A 10 -15.90 44.73 -6.01
CA PRO A 10 -15.24 44.64 -7.31
C PRO A 10 -14.12 43.60 -7.26
N ILE A 11 -14.11 42.70 -8.25
CA ILE A 11 -13.08 41.67 -8.36
C ILE A 11 -11.76 42.39 -8.68
N PRO A 12 -10.74 42.34 -7.81
CA PRO A 12 -9.46 42.98 -8.06
C PRO A 12 -8.83 42.45 -9.35
N THR A 13 -8.32 43.33 -10.21
CA THR A 13 -7.69 42.96 -11.50
C THR A 13 -6.22 42.56 -11.35
N ASN A 14 -5.51 43.08 -10.34
CA ASN A 14 -4.09 42.82 -10.09
C ASN A 14 -3.86 41.48 -9.35
N PRO A 15 -2.90 40.63 -9.77
CA PRO A 15 -2.57 39.36 -9.11
C PRO A 15 -2.23 39.49 -7.62
N LEU A 16 -1.55 40.57 -7.20
CA LEU A 16 -1.20 40.78 -5.79
C LEU A 16 -2.44 41.08 -4.94
N SER A 17 -3.37 41.90 -5.44
CA SER A 17 -4.62 42.19 -4.72
C SER A 17 -5.58 41.00 -4.74
N LYS A 18 -5.59 40.17 -5.79
CA LYS A 18 -6.27 38.87 -5.79
C LYS A 18 -5.71 37.92 -4.73
N ALA A 19 -4.38 37.80 -4.63
CA ALA A 19 -3.73 36.96 -3.64
C ALA A 19 -4.01 37.44 -2.21
N TRP A 20 -3.98 38.76 -1.97
CA TRP A 20 -4.31 39.35 -0.68
C TRP A 20 -5.78 39.15 -0.29
N LEU A 21 -6.72 39.38 -1.21
CA LEU A 21 -8.14 39.11 -0.99
C LEU A 21 -8.42 37.63 -0.73
N TRP A 22 -7.72 36.73 -1.42
CA TRP A 22 -7.77 35.30 -1.14
C TRP A 22 -7.23 34.96 0.26
N ALA A 23 -6.08 35.52 0.64
CA ALA A 23 -5.47 35.29 1.95
C ALA A 23 -6.36 35.80 3.09
N ARG A 24 -6.90 37.03 2.97
CA ARG A 24 -7.84 37.58 3.95
C ARG A 24 -9.10 36.73 4.08
N LYS A 25 -9.62 36.20 2.97
CA LYS A 25 -10.85 35.38 2.96
C LYS A 25 -10.63 33.95 3.46
N ASN A 26 -9.47 33.34 3.25
CA ASN A 26 -9.23 31.92 3.59
C ASN A 26 -8.39 31.74 4.86
N LEU A 27 -7.37 32.56 5.08
CA LEU A 27 -6.43 32.42 6.21
C LEU A 27 -6.81 33.30 7.41
N PHE A 28 -7.33 34.51 7.16
CA PHE A 28 -7.58 35.52 8.20
C PHE A 28 -9.07 35.88 8.35
N SER A 29 -9.97 34.95 8.04
CA SER A 29 -11.42 35.20 8.03
C SER A 29 -12.07 35.33 9.41
N SER A 30 -11.44 34.77 10.45
CA SER A 30 -11.87 34.85 11.84
C SER A 30 -10.66 34.98 12.75
N TRP A 31 -10.85 35.45 13.99
CA TRP A 31 -9.76 35.55 14.97
C TRP A 31 -9.09 34.19 15.24
N LEU A 32 -9.89 33.10 15.27
CA LEU A 32 -9.40 31.73 15.42
C LEU A 32 -8.57 31.30 14.21
N ASN A 33 -9.03 31.59 12.98
CA ASN A 33 -8.29 31.25 11.76
C ASN A 33 -6.98 32.03 11.64
N THR A 34 -6.98 33.30 12.06
CA THR A 34 -5.76 34.12 12.17
C THR A 34 -4.77 33.49 13.15
N LEU A 35 -5.22 33.08 14.35
CA LEU A 35 -4.36 32.45 15.34
C LEU A 35 -3.81 31.11 14.84
N LEU A 36 -4.65 30.26 14.23
CA LEU A 36 -4.24 28.99 13.62
C LEU A 36 -3.24 29.19 12.49
N THR A 37 -3.44 30.21 11.65
CA THR A 37 -2.52 30.55 10.57
C THR A 37 -1.17 31.00 11.12
N LEU A 38 -1.15 31.90 12.10
CA LEU A 38 0.08 32.36 12.74
C LEU A 38 0.82 31.21 13.44
N PHE A 39 0.09 30.34 14.14
CA PHE A 39 0.65 29.15 14.75
C PHE A 39 1.23 28.18 13.70
N SER A 40 0.54 27.99 12.58
CA SER A 40 1.02 27.13 11.48
C SER A 40 2.29 27.69 10.83
N ILE A 41 2.35 29.01 10.62
CA ILE A 41 3.55 29.69 10.10
C ILE A 41 4.70 29.57 11.11
N TRP A 42 4.44 29.81 12.40
CA TRP A 42 5.43 29.64 13.46
C TRP A 42 5.96 28.20 13.50
N LEU A 43 5.09 27.20 13.39
CA LEU A 43 5.48 25.79 13.36
C LEU A 43 6.33 25.48 12.11
N ILE A 44 5.91 25.94 10.94
CA ILE A 44 6.67 25.81 9.69
C ILE A 44 8.07 26.42 9.84
N TRP A 45 8.16 27.61 10.41
CA TRP A 45 9.42 28.31 10.61
C TRP A 45 10.35 27.61 11.62
N ASN A 46 9.80 26.97 12.65
CA ASN A 46 10.60 26.24 13.63
C ASN A 46 11.00 24.84 13.17
N VAL A 47 10.22 24.21 12.28
CA VAL A 47 10.45 22.82 11.87
C VAL A 47 11.20 22.72 10.54
N ILE A 48 10.79 23.48 9.51
CA ILE A 48 11.29 23.27 8.15
C ILE A 48 12.77 23.70 8.01
N PRO A 49 13.19 24.92 8.41
CA PRO A 49 14.57 25.33 8.24
C PRO A 49 15.59 24.43 8.97
N PRO A 50 15.39 24.05 10.26
CA PRO A 50 16.28 23.11 10.91
C PRO A 50 16.28 21.73 10.24
N ALA A 51 15.12 21.24 9.82
CA ALA A 51 15.03 19.97 9.11
C ALA A 51 15.78 20.00 7.78
N LEU A 52 15.67 21.07 6.98
CA LEU A 52 16.41 21.20 5.72
C LEU A 52 17.92 21.35 5.94
N ASN A 53 18.31 22.07 7.01
CA ASN A 53 19.72 22.17 7.40
C ASN A 53 20.29 20.80 7.72
N TRP A 54 19.61 20.01 8.55
CA TRP A 54 20.05 18.67 8.90
C TRP A 54 20.01 17.71 7.69
N LEU A 55 18.93 17.73 6.91
CA LEU A 55 18.66 16.74 5.85
C LEU A 55 19.50 16.96 4.59
N VAL A 56 19.75 18.23 4.22
CA VAL A 56 20.37 18.59 2.93
C VAL A 56 21.66 19.39 3.11
N PHE A 57 21.59 20.54 3.79
CA PHE A 57 22.67 21.54 3.71
C PHE A 57 23.90 21.15 4.54
N GLN A 58 23.70 20.59 5.73
CA GLN A 58 24.76 20.12 6.63
C GLN A 58 24.95 18.60 6.56
N ALA A 59 24.37 17.92 5.56
CA ALA A 59 24.47 16.47 5.47
C ALA A 59 25.80 16.00 4.86
N ASN A 60 26.22 14.80 5.26
CA ASN A 60 27.37 14.06 4.72
C ASN A 60 26.88 13.07 3.66
N TRP A 61 27.15 13.37 2.38
CA TRP A 61 26.70 12.57 1.24
C TRP A 61 27.74 11.58 0.70
N ILE A 62 29.02 11.84 0.94
CA ILE A 62 30.15 11.08 0.37
C ILE A 62 31.00 10.56 1.52
N GLY A 63 31.33 9.27 1.46
CA GLY A 63 32.14 8.55 2.45
C GLY A 63 31.93 7.05 2.33
N GLU A 64 32.68 6.28 3.10
CA GLU A 64 32.54 4.82 3.20
C GLU A 64 32.31 4.36 4.65
N THR A 65 32.84 5.12 5.60
CA THR A 65 32.84 4.77 7.02
C THR A 65 32.12 5.82 7.85
N ARG A 66 31.80 5.45 9.08
CA ARG A 66 31.23 6.38 10.06
C ARG A 66 32.13 7.60 10.30
N ALA A 67 33.45 7.45 10.23
CA ALA A 67 34.39 8.54 10.48
C ALA A 67 34.27 9.68 9.46
N ASP A 68 33.71 9.40 8.28
CA ASP A 68 33.50 10.38 7.21
C ASP A 68 32.30 11.30 7.49
N CYS A 69 31.47 10.98 8.50
CA CYS A 69 30.35 11.80 8.94
C CYS A 69 30.81 12.87 9.93
N THR A 70 31.43 13.91 9.36
CA THR A 70 32.08 15.02 10.08
C THR A 70 31.20 16.24 10.32
N LYS A 71 30.08 16.40 9.60
CA LYS A 71 29.18 17.55 9.78
C LYS A 71 28.11 17.20 10.82
N GLU A 72 27.49 18.24 11.38
CA GLU A 72 26.42 18.10 12.38
C GLU A 72 25.07 17.63 11.79
N GLY A 73 24.94 17.57 10.46
CA GLY A 73 23.73 17.13 9.78
C GLY A 73 23.62 15.61 9.61
N ALA A 74 22.72 15.18 8.72
CA ALA A 74 22.44 13.79 8.45
C ALA A 74 23.64 13.06 7.82
N CYS A 75 23.96 11.87 8.34
CA CYS A 75 24.97 10.99 7.78
C CYS A 75 24.39 10.06 6.70
N TRP A 76 24.22 10.53 5.46
CA TRP A 76 23.71 9.69 4.35
C TRP A 76 24.66 8.57 3.94
N VAL A 77 25.94 8.66 4.32
CA VAL A 77 26.92 7.58 4.17
C VAL A 77 26.44 6.29 4.84
N PHE A 78 25.77 6.37 5.99
CA PHE A 78 25.16 5.21 6.66
C PHE A 78 24.15 4.50 5.75
N ILE A 79 23.30 5.27 5.08
CA ILE A 79 22.29 4.72 4.17
C ILE A 79 22.95 4.08 2.95
N HIS A 80 23.99 4.70 2.40
CA HIS A 80 24.72 4.15 1.26
C HIS A 80 25.43 2.83 1.63
N ALA A 81 26.11 2.80 2.78
CA ALA A 81 26.79 1.61 3.28
C ALA A 81 25.82 0.44 3.56
N ARG A 82 24.59 0.74 4.00
CA ARG A 82 23.57 -0.26 4.34
C ARG A 82 22.49 -0.45 3.28
N PHE A 83 22.60 0.22 2.13
CA PHE A 83 21.57 0.22 1.08
C PHE A 83 21.22 -1.20 0.63
N GLY A 84 22.23 -2.06 0.46
CA GLY A 84 22.03 -3.45 0.11
C GLY A 84 21.20 -4.23 1.13
N GLN A 85 21.43 -4.00 2.44
CA GLN A 85 20.64 -4.60 3.51
C GLN A 85 19.20 -4.06 3.51
N PHE A 86 19.00 -2.77 3.25
CA PHE A 86 17.66 -2.19 3.21
C PHE A 86 16.83 -2.65 2.02
N MET A 87 17.45 -2.87 0.85
CA MET A 87 16.73 -3.30 -0.35
C MET A 87 16.52 -4.81 -0.40
N TYR A 88 17.53 -5.59 -0.04
CA TYR A 88 17.56 -7.04 -0.25
C TYR A 88 17.58 -7.87 1.04
N GLY A 89 17.72 -7.23 2.21
CA GLY A 89 17.85 -7.93 3.48
C GLY A 89 19.11 -8.78 3.55
N LEU A 90 18.94 -10.05 3.93
CA LEU A 90 20.01 -11.04 4.08
C LEU A 90 20.31 -11.80 2.77
N TYR A 91 19.73 -11.39 1.65
CA TYR A 91 19.90 -12.08 0.38
C TYR A 91 21.36 -11.99 -0.11
N PRO A 92 22.00 -13.12 -0.51
CA PRO A 92 23.41 -13.16 -0.90
C PRO A 92 23.76 -12.15 -1.99
N HIS A 93 24.89 -11.44 -1.82
CA HIS A 93 25.28 -10.33 -2.71
C HIS A 93 25.35 -10.75 -4.18
N GLU A 94 26.02 -11.87 -4.46
CA GLU A 94 26.21 -12.42 -5.81
C GLU A 94 24.91 -12.81 -6.51
N LEU A 95 23.83 -13.02 -5.74
CA LEU A 95 22.55 -13.48 -6.26
C LEU A 95 21.52 -12.34 -6.37
N ARG A 96 21.83 -11.11 -5.91
CA ARG A 96 20.89 -9.97 -5.93
C ARG A 96 20.38 -9.61 -7.33
N TRP A 97 21.13 -9.96 -8.38
CA TRP A 97 20.67 -9.80 -9.77
C TRP A 97 19.34 -10.53 -10.03
N ARG A 98 19.05 -11.64 -9.31
CA ARG A 98 17.79 -12.38 -9.42
C ARG A 98 16.62 -11.51 -8.98
N ILE A 99 16.76 -10.79 -7.86
CA ILE A 99 15.73 -9.87 -7.38
C ILE A 99 15.56 -8.71 -8.37
N ASN A 100 16.66 -8.10 -8.82
CA ASN A 100 16.60 -7.00 -9.79
C ASN A 100 15.95 -7.42 -11.10
N LEU A 101 16.29 -8.61 -11.61
CA LEU A 101 15.70 -9.17 -12.81
C LEU A 101 14.20 -9.45 -12.62
N SER A 102 13.78 -9.97 -11.45
CA SER A 102 12.35 -10.14 -11.16
C SER A 102 11.59 -8.81 -11.20
N LEU A 103 12.16 -7.75 -10.62
CA LEU A 103 11.58 -6.41 -10.60
C LEU A 103 11.51 -5.82 -12.00
N VAL A 104 12.57 -5.95 -12.81
CA VAL A 104 12.60 -5.48 -14.19
C VAL A 104 11.56 -6.22 -15.04
N ILE A 105 11.48 -7.55 -14.94
CA ILE A 105 10.45 -8.35 -15.63
C ILE A 105 9.06 -7.88 -15.20
N GLY A 106 8.83 -7.65 -13.90
CA GLY A 106 7.57 -7.15 -13.36
C GLY A 106 7.20 -5.78 -13.95
N LEU A 107 8.11 -4.82 -13.90
CA LEU A 107 7.88 -3.47 -14.43
C LEU A 107 7.62 -3.49 -15.95
N LEU A 108 8.42 -4.24 -16.72
CA LEU A 108 8.25 -4.34 -18.16
C LEU A 108 6.95 -5.04 -18.56
N SER A 109 6.57 -6.10 -17.84
CA SER A 109 5.31 -6.82 -18.09
C SER A 109 4.05 -6.05 -17.65
N ILE A 110 4.20 -5.06 -16.76
CA ILE A 110 3.12 -4.15 -16.40
C ILE A 110 2.87 -3.09 -17.50
N ILE A 111 3.88 -2.67 -18.27
CA ILE A 111 3.74 -1.62 -19.30
C ILE A 111 2.61 -1.92 -20.30
N PRO A 112 2.53 -3.12 -20.93
CA PRO A 112 1.43 -3.47 -21.83
C PRO A 112 0.05 -3.33 -21.19
N MET A 113 -0.07 -3.54 -19.87
CA MET A 113 -1.34 -3.40 -19.17
C MET A 113 -1.87 -1.97 -19.16
N PHE A 114 -1.03 -0.96 -19.34
CA PHE A 114 -1.44 0.44 -19.37
C PHE A 114 -1.85 0.92 -20.77
N ILE A 115 -1.53 0.15 -21.81
CA ILE A 115 -1.86 0.47 -23.20
C ILE A 115 -3.34 0.18 -23.46
N LYS A 116 -4.14 1.23 -23.67
CA LYS A 116 -5.61 1.10 -23.85
C LYS A 116 -6.00 0.35 -25.13
N SER A 117 -5.15 0.37 -26.16
CA SER A 117 -5.40 -0.26 -27.47
C SER A 117 -5.13 -1.76 -27.48
N MET A 118 -4.69 -2.36 -26.37
CA MET A 118 -4.31 -3.78 -26.35
C MET A 118 -5.54 -4.70 -26.49
N PRO A 119 -5.57 -5.58 -27.51
CA PRO A 119 -6.65 -6.56 -27.65
C PRO A 119 -6.63 -7.55 -26.48
N ARG A 120 -7.81 -7.88 -25.94
CA ARG A 120 -7.99 -8.88 -24.86
C ARG A 120 -7.18 -8.57 -23.58
N ARG A 121 -7.01 -7.28 -23.24
CA ARG A 121 -6.33 -6.79 -22.03
C ARG A 121 -6.66 -7.58 -20.75
N GLY A 122 -7.93 -7.94 -20.54
CA GLY A 122 -8.37 -8.71 -19.37
C GLY A 122 -7.71 -10.10 -19.27
N ARG A 123 -7.53 -10.81 -20.41
CA ARG A 123 -6.86 -12.13 -20.43
C ARG A 123 -5.37 -12.01 -20.12
N TYR A 124 -4.71 -10.95 -20.61
CA TYR A 124 -3.31 -10.69 -20.30
C TYR A 124 -3.11 -10.47 -18.80
N ILE A 125 -3.94 -9.62 -18.17
CA ILE A 125 -3.89 -9.37 -16.73
C ILE A 125 -4.12 -10.67 -15.94
N ALA A 126 -5.10 -11.48 -16.33
CA ALA A 126 -5.38 -12.75 -15.66
C ALA A 126 -4.21 -13.74 -15.78
N CYS A 127 -3.61 -13.87 -16.97
CA CYS A 127 -2.44 -14.71 -17.18
C CYS A 127 -1.24 -14.22 -16.36
N TRP A 128 -0.98 -12.90 -16.40
CA TRP A 128 0.11 -12.29 -15.64
C TRP A 128 -0.04 -12.50 -14.13
N ALA A 129 -1.25 -12.37 -13.59
CA ALA A 129 -1.52 -12.57 -12.17
C ALA A 129 -1.16 -13.97 -11.66
N VAL A 130 -1.10 -14.97 -12.55
CA VAL A 130 -0.70 -16.35 -12.23
C VAL A 130 0.77 -16.60 -12.58
N VAL A 131 1.19 -16.22 -13.79
CA VAL A 131 2.52 -16.54 -14.31
C VAL A 131 3.61 -15.74 -13.61
N TYR A 132 3.39 -14.45 -13.34
CA TYR A 132 4.43 -13.60 -12.76
C TYR A 132 4.86 -14.05 -11.35
N PRO A 133 3.96 -14.32 -10.39
CA PRO A 133 4.36 -14.86 -9.08
C PRO A 133 5.15 -16.16 -9.17
N ILE A 134 4.81 -17.04 -10.13
CA ILE A 134 5.53 -18.30 -10.37
C ILE A 134 6.95 -18.01 -10.85
N VAL A 135 7.11 -17.10 -11.81
CA VAL A 135 8.43 -16.68 -12.31
C VAL A 135 9.28 -16.07 -11.19
N VAL A 136 8.70 -15.17 -10.38
CA VAL A 136 9.38 -14.56 -9.22
C VAL A 136 9.82 -15.63 -8.23
N TRP A 137 8.95 -16.58 -7.91
CA TRP A 137 9.27 -17.69 -7.01
C TRP A 137 10.45 -18.51 -7.50
N PHE A 138 10.44 -18.98 -8.74
CA PHE A 138 11.55 -19.76 -9.30
C PHE A 138 12.85 -18.96 -9.34
N LEU A 139 12.78 -17.69 -9.72
CA LEU A 139 13.97 -16.85 -9.83
C LEU A 139 14.58 -16.54 -8.46
N MET A 140 13.77 -16.23 -7.45
CA MET A 140 14.25 -15.86 -6.12
C MET A 140 14.62 -17.07 -5.25
N TYR A 141 13.81 -18.13 -5.27
CA TYR A 141 14.02 -19.33 -4.46
C TYR A 141 15.16 -20.19 -5.01
N GLY A 142 15.30 -20.26 -6.34
CA GLY A 142 16.28 -21.12 -6.99
C GLY A 142 16.02 -22.62 -6.78
N GLY A 143 17.05 -23.45 -6.95
CA GLY A 143 16.98 -24.92 -6.88
C GLY A 143 16.63 -25.61 -8.21
N TYR A 144 16.30 -24.84 -9.24
CA TYR A 144 15.95 -25.32 -10.58
C TYR A 144 16.82 -24.61 -11.62
N PHE A 145 17.04 -25.25 -12.79
CA PHE A 145 17.82 -24.69 -13.90
C PHE A 145 19.27 -24.28 -13.53
N GLY A 146 19.89 -24.97 -12.56
CA GLY A 146 21.25 -24.67 -12.11
C GLY A 146 21.37 -23.48 -11.16
N LEU A 147 20.24 -22.90 -10.71
CA LEU A 147 20.23 -21.82 -9.73
C LEU A 147 20.45 -22.38 -8.32
N GLU A 148 21.42 -21.82 -7.59
CA GLU A 148 21.59 -22.07 -6.15
C GLU A 148 20.30 -21.78 -5.38
N ARG A 149 19.97 -22.63 -4.41
CA ARG A 149 18.76 -22.49 -3.58
C ARG A 149 18.99 -21.45 -2.49
N VAL A 150 18.12 -20.44 -2.44
CA VAL A 150 18.14 -19.37 -1.43
C VAL A 150 16.88 -19.49 -0.58
N GLU A 151 17.07 -19.80 0.71
CA GLU A 151 15.94 -19.98 1.62
C GLU A 151 15.16 -18.69 1.82
N THR A 152 13.84 -18.81 1.97
CA THR A 152 12.89 -17.72 2.27
C THR A 152 13.25 -16.95 3.54
N ARG A 153 13.98 -17.57 4.48
CA ARG A 153 14.51 -16.90 5.68
C ARG A 153 15.53 -15.79 5.35
N GLN A 154 16.24 -15.91 4.24
CA GLN A 154 17.23 -14.92 3.80
C GLN A 154 16.60 -13.76 3.03
N TRP A 155 15.31 -13.86 2.68
CA TRP A 155 14.60 -12.79 1.98
C TRP A 155 14.27 -11.68 2.96
N GLY A 156 14.54 -10.43 2.58
CA GLY A 156 14.31 -9.28 3.46
C GLY A 156 14.29 -7.93 2.74
N GLY A 157 14.40 -6.87 3.54
CA GLY A 157 14.38 -5.49 3.08
C GLY A 157 13.08 -5.09 2.38
N LEU A 158 13.17 -4.08 1.53
CA LEU A 158 12.07 -3.61 0.69
C LEU A 158 11.52 -4.73 -0.21
N THR A 159 12.37 -5.65 -0.64
CA THR A 159 11.94 -6.80 -1.46
C THR A 159 10.88 -7.62 -0.72
N LEU A 160 11.11 -7.93 0.56
CA LEU A 160 10.15 -8.67 1.37
C LEU A 160 8.85 -7.88 1.60
N THR A 161 8.96 -6.59 1.90
CA THR A 161 7.82 -5.67 2.01
C THR A 161 6.94 -5.74 0.74
N LEU A 162 7.55 -5.66 -0.44
CA LEU A 162 6.84 -5.72 -1.73
C LEU A 162 6.22 -7.10 -1.99
N ILE A 163 6.89 -8.20 -1.63
CA ILE A 163 6.35 -9.55 -1.77
C ILE A 163 5.11 -9.72 -0.90
N ILE A 164 5.18 -9.35 0.39
CA ILE A 164 4.06 -9.50 1.31
C ILE A 164 2.88 -8.63 0.88
N ALA A 165 3.14 -7.37 0.50
CA ALA A 165 2.08 -6.48 0.03
C ALA A 165 1.43 -7.00 -1.27
N SER A 166 2.23 -7.40 -2.27
CA SER A 166 1.71 -7.83 -3.56
C SER A 166 0.97 -9.18 -3.48
N VAL A 167 1.56 -10.19 -2.85
CA VAL A 167 0.95 -11.51 -2.68
C VAL A 167 -0.27 -11.44 -1.75
N GLY A 168 -0.16 -10.65 -0.67
CA GLY A 168 -1.26 -10.40 0.26
C GLY A 168 -2.49 -9.83 -0.44
N ILE A 169 -2.33 -8.80 -1.27
CA ILE A 169 -3.44 -8.24 -2.07
C ILE A 169 -3.91 -9.20 -3.16
N ALA A 170 -2.99 -9.85 -3.88
CA ALA A 170 -3.34 -10.77 -4.95
C ALA A 170 -4.20 -11.94 -4.45
N GLY A 171 -3.92 -12.46 -3.25
CA GLY A 171 -4.73 -13.50 -2.61
C GLY A 171 -5.99 -12.96 -1.92
N ALA A 172 -5.91 -11.81 -1.25
CA ALA A 172 -7.03 -11.23 -0.51
C ALA A 172 -8.14 -10.69 -1.40
N LEU A 173 -7.82 -10.19 -2.60
CA LEU A 173 -8.81 -9.64 -3.53
C LEU A 173 -9.85 -10.66 -4.01
N PRO A 174 -9.47 -11.82 -4.59
CA PRO A 174 -10.44 -12.84 -4.98
C PRO A 174 -11.20 -13.40 -3.77
N LEU A 175 -10.51 -13.69 -2.65
CA LEU A 175 -11.15 -14.20 -1.44
C LEU A 175 -12.14 -13.19 -0.85
N GLY A 176 -11.78 -11.91 -0.81
CA GLY A 176 -12.65 -10.83 -0.34
C GLY A 176 -13.87 -10.63 -1.22
N ILE A 177 -13.73 -10.73 -2.55
CA ILE A 177 -14.87 -10.71 -3.48
C ILE A 177 -15.81 -11.88 -3.19
N LEU A 178 -15.28 -13.10 -3.05
CA LEU A 178 -16.09 -14.28 -2.76
C LEU A 178 -16.84 -14.14 -1.43
N LEU A 179 -16.18 -13.64 -0.38
CA LEU A 179 -16.80 -13.38 0.93
C LEU A 179 -17.87 -12.29 0.86
N ALA A 180 -17.64 -11.22 0.08
CA ALA A 180 -18.63 -10.16 -0.12
C ALA A 180 -19.90 -10.67 -0.81
N LEU A 181 -19.74 -11.51 -1.84
CA LEU A 181 -20.84 -12.17 -2.54
C LEU A 181 -21.54 -13.19 -1.61
N GLY A 182 -20.77 -13.99 -0.87
CA GLY A 182 -21.29 -14.96 0.09
C GLY A 182 -22.17 -14.31 1.16
N ARG A 183 -21.75 -13.15 1.70
CA ARG A 183 -22.53 -12.35 2.66
C ARG A 183 -23.86 -11.82 2.09
N ARG A 184 -23.98 -11.71 0.76
CA ARG A 184 -25.20 -11.27 0.05
C ARG A 184 -26.03 -12.44 -0.50
N SER A 185 -25.61 -13.67 -0.28
CA SER A 185 -26.33 -14.86 -0.73
C SER A 185 -27.64 -15.06 0.02
N GLU A 186 -28.63 -15.63 -0.67
CA GLU A 186 -29.90 -16.09 -0.08
C GLU A 186 -29.72 -17.37 0.73
N MET A 187 -28.63 -18.12 0.50
CA MET A 187 -28.35 -19.34 1.26
C MET A 187 -27.90 -18.98 2.69
N PRO A 188 -28.67 -19.35 3.74
CA PRO A 188 -28.43 -18.88 5.11
C PRO A 188 -27.08 -19.34 5.66
N VAL A 189 -26.62 -20.54 5.28
CA VAL A 189 -25.33 -21.09 5.71
C VAL A 189 -24.17 -20.27 5.15
N VAL A 190 -24.13 -20.06 3.83
CA VAL A 190 -23.05 -19.31 3.17
C VAL A 190 -23.00 -17.86 3.68
N ARG A 191 -24.17 -17.24 3.83
CA ARG A 191 -24.30 -15.89 4.38
C ARG A 191 -23.76 -15.81 5.80
N THR A 192 -24.19 -16.71 6.68
CA THR A 192 -23.78 -16.72 8.10
C THR A 192 -22.29 -16.98 8.26
N LEU A 193 -21.74 -17.96 7.54
CA LEU A 193 -20.29 -18.24 7.57
C LEU A 193 -19.47 -17.04 7.08
N SER A 194 -19.91 -16.38 6.00
CA SER A 194 -19.23 -15.19 5.48
C SER A 194 -19.28 -14.03 6.47
N ILE A 195 -20.43 -13.82 7.14
CA ILE A 195 -20.56 -12.78 8.17
C ILE A 195 -19.62 -13.07 9.35
N ILE A 196 -19.67 -14.29 9.90
CA ILE A 196 -18.82 -14.68 11.04
C ILE A 196 -17.35 -14.47 10.69
N PHE A 197 -16.90 -14.93 9.52
CA PHE A 197 -15.53 -14.74 9.07
C PHE A 197 -15.17 -13.25 9.00
N ILE A 198 -15.96 -12.44 8.29
CA ILE A 198 -15.64 -11.01 8.09
C ILE A 198 -15.60 -10.27 9.42
N GLU A 199 -16.58 -10.46 10.29
CA GLU A 199 -16.65 -9.76 11.58
C GLU A 199 -15.53 -10.21 12.53
N PHE A 200 -15.23 -11.52 12.58
CA PHE A 200 -14.14 -12.06 13.39
C PHE A 200 -12.79 -11.45 12.99
N TRP A 201 -12.42 -11.55 11.71
CA TRP A 201 -11.11 -11.11 11.23
C TRP A 201 -10.93 -9.59 11.32
N ARG A 202 -12.00 -8.80 11.20
CA ARG A 202 -11.96 -7.35 11.41
C ARG A 202 -11.89 -6.95 12.89
N GLY A 203 -12.31 -7.84 13.80
CA GLY A 203 -12.24 -7.63 15.25
C GLY A 203 -10.89 -8.00 15.86
N VAL A 204 -10.04 -8.76 15.16
CA VAL A 204 -8.74 -9.22 15.66
C VAL A 204 -7.60 -8.34 15.13
N PRO A 205 -6.64 -7.90 15.95
CA PRO A 205 -5.47 -7.18 15.46
C PRO A 205 -4.56 -8.05 14.56
N LEU A 206 -4.02 -7.49 13.47
CA LEU A 206 -3.11 -8.22 12.57
C LEU A 206 -1.86 -8.75 13.29
N ILE A 207 -1.32 -8.01 14.27
CA ILE A 207 -0.17 -8.47 15.06
C ILE A 207 -0.46 -9.79 15.79
N THR A 208 -1.69 -9.96 16.31
CA THR A 208 -2.13 -11.20 16.97
C THR A 208 -2.23 -12.34 15.98
N VAL A 209 -2.76 -12.08 14.77
CA VAL A 209 -2.80 -13.08 13.68
C VAL A 209 -1.40 -13.55 13.32
N LEU A 210 -0.47 -12.62 13.13
CA LEU A 210 0.92 -12.92 12.78
C LEU A 210 1.61 -13.71 13.89
N PHE A 211 1.43 -13.32 15.16
CA PHE A 211 1.96 -14.05 16.30
C PHE A 211 1.36 -15.45 16.43
N MET A 212 0.04 -15.61 16.33
CA MET A 212 -0.65 -16.90 16.39
C MET A 212 -0.18 -17.83 15.26
N SER A 213 -0.17 -17.33 14.02
CA SER A 213 0.33 -18.09 12.87
C SER A 213 1.82 -18.39 13.02
N SER A 214 2.61 -17.44 13.53
CA SER A 214 4.05 -17.36 13.79
C SER A 214 4.64 -18.27 14.90
N VAL A 215 3.90 -18.43 15.98
CA VAL A 215 4.44 -18.96 17.24
C VAL A 215 3.55 -20.06 17.81
N MET A 216 2.23 -19.91 17.73
CA MET A 216 1.30 -20.87 18.32
C MET A 216 1.03 -22.06 17.39
N LEU A 217 0.83 -21.85 16.08
CA LEU A 217 0.54 -22.94 15.13
C LEU A 217 1.59 -24.08 15.17
N PRO A 218 2.92 -23.82 15.20
CA PRO A 218 3.92 -24.88 15.29
C PRO A 218 3.82 -25.77 16.54
N LEU A 219 3.24 -25.26 17.65
CA LEU A 219 3.05 -26.05 18.87
C LEU A 219 2.02 -27.17 18.70
N PHE A 220 1.15 -27.05 17.70
CA PHE A 220 0.15 -28.07 17.33
C PHE A 220 0.61 -28.95 16.16
N MET A 221 1.81 -28.70 15.61
CA MET A 221 2.37 -29.50 14.52
C MET A 221 3.23 -30.63 15.09
N ALA A 222 3.31 -31.75 14.36
CA ALA A 222 4.18 -32.85 14.73
C ALA A 222 5.65 -32.39 14.68
N GLU A 223 6.46 -32.89 15.63
CA GLU A 223 7.90 -32.61 15.68
C GLU A 223 8.55 -32.90 14.31
N GLY A 224 9.31 -31.93 13.81
CA GLY A 224 9.96 -32.01 12.49
C GLY A 224 9.12 -31.53 11.30
N THR A 225 7.81 -31.31 11.44
CA THR A 225 6.98 -30.68 10.39
C THR A 225 6.84 -29.18 10.64
N THR A 226 7.69 -28.38 9.99
CA THR A 226 7.56 -26.92 10.08
C THR A 226 7.19 -26.32 8.74
N ILE A 227 6.11 -25.55 8.70
CA ILE A 227 5.80 -24.71 7.55
C ILE A 227 6.67 -23.45 7.65
N ASP A 228 7.19 -23.04 6.51
CA ASP A 228 7.97 -21.82 6.34
C ASP A 228 7.27 -20.59 6.95
N LYS A 229 8.07 -19.73 7.59
CA LYS A 229 7.58 -18.54 8.31
C LYS A 229 6.90 -17.54 7.37
N LEU A 230 7.45 -17.33 6.17
CA LEU A 230 6.89 -16.41 5.19
C LEU A 230 5.55 -16.92 4.68
N VAL A 231 5.44 -18.21 4.36
CA VAL A 231 4.16 -18.82 3.92
C VAL A 231 3.07 -18.63 4.96
N ARG A 232 3.36 -18.90 6.23
CA ARG A 232 2.42 -18.72 7.36
C ARG A 232 2.00 -17.27 7.56
N ALA A 233 2.93 -16.34 7.41
CA ALA A 233 2.65 -14.91 7.45
C ALA A 233 1.74 -14.50 6.28
N LEU A 234 2.03 -14.95 5.05
CA LEU A 234 1.24 -14.67 3.86
C LEU A 234 -0.19 -15.18 3.98
N VAL A 235 -0.38 -16.41 4.47
CA VAL A 235 -1.73 -16.95 4.70
C VAL A 235 -2.50 -16.10 5.71
N GLY A 236 -1.88 -15.76 6.85
CA GLY A 236 -2.51 -14.89 7.86
C GLY A 236 -2.88 -13.52 7.31
N VAL A 237 -1.97 -12.90 6.54
CA VAL A 237 -2.20 -11.63 5.85
C VAL A 237 -3.35 -11.74 4.83
N ILE A 238 -3.39 -12.79 4.00
CA ILE A 238 -4.45 -12.98 3.00
C ILE A 238 -5.81 -13.10 3.67
N LEU A 239 -5.92 -13.92 4.73
CA LEU A 239 -7.17 -14.11 5.46
C LEU A 239 -7.65 -12.81 6.12
N PHE A 240 -6.76 -12.16 6.87
CA PHE A 240 -7.04 -10.87 7.50
C PHE A 240 -7.46 -9.83 6.47
N GLN A 241 -6.66 -9.67 5.42
CA GLN A 241 -6.88 -8.64 4.41
C GLN A 241 -8.14 -8.89 3.58
N SER A 242 -8.51 -10.16 3.36
CA SER A 242 -9.71 -10.52 2.62
C SER A 242 -10.99 -10.02 3.28
N ALA A 243 -11.03 -9.95 4.62
CA ALA A 243 -12.18 -9.44 5.36
C ALA A 243 -12.39 -7.92 5.13
N TYR A 244 -11.31 -7.13 5.12
CA TYR A 244 -11.38 -5.71 4.80
C TYR A 244 -11.74 -5.46 3.33
N VAL A 245 -11.17 -6.25 2.42
CA VAL A 245 -11.54 -6.18 0.99
C VAL A 245 -13.01 -6.54 0.79
N ALA A 246 -13.51 -7.58 1.47
CA ALA A 246 -14.91 -7.98 1.39
C ALA A 246 -15.85 -6.85 1.79
N GLU A 247 -15.51 -6.11 2.84
CA GLU A 247 -16.30 -4.97 3.29
C GLU A 247 -16.31 -3.81 2.29
N VAL A 248 -15.14 -3.50 1.71
CA VAL A 248 -15.02 -2.48 0.66
C VAL A 248 -15.85 -2.87 -0.57
N VAL A 249 -15.74 -4.12 -1.03
CA VAL A 249 -16.52 -4.65 -2.17
C VAL A 249 -18.01 -4.64 -1.86
N ARG A 250 -18.42 -5.01 -0.63
CA ARG A 250 -19.81 -4.93 -0.17
C ARG A 250 -20.36 -3.50 -0.26
N GLY A 251 -19.59 -2.50 0.18
CA GLY A 251 -19.94 -1.10 0.03
C GLY A 251 -20.18 -0.68 -1.42
N GLY A 252 -19.35 -1.18 -2.34
CA GLY A 252 -19.53 -1.00 -3.79
C GLY A 252 -20.81 -1.63 -4.32
N LEU A 253 -21.07 -2.88 -3.96
CA LEU A 253 -22.27 -3.61 -4.38
C LEU A 253 -23.56 -2.93 -3.90
N GLN A 254 -23.54 -2.29 -2.73
CA GLN A 254 -24.67 -1.54 -2.18
C GLN A 254 -24.87 -0.18 -2.86
N ALA A 255 -23.83 0.39 -3.45
CA ALA A 255 -23.91 1.68 -4.12
C ALA A 255 -24.48 1.58 -5.54
N LEU A 256 -24.66 0.37 -6.09
CA LEU A 256 -25.26 0.16 -7.40
C LEU A 256 -26.78 0.39 -7.38
N PRO A 257 -27.34 1.16 -8.34
CA PRO A 257 -28.78 1.30 -8.49
C PRO A 257 -29.47 -0.05 -8.74
N LYS A 258 -30.66 -0.24 -8.17
CA LYS A 258 -31.46 -1.46 -8.33
C LYS A 258 -31.78 -1.76 -9.81
N GLY A 259 -31.96 -0.74 -10.65
CA GLY A 259 -32.23 -0.90 -12.07
C GLY A 259 -31.20 -1.71 -12.86
N GLN A 260 -29.93 -1.78 -12.41
CA GLN A 260 -28.92 -2.66 -13.03
C GLN A 260 -29.24 -4.15 -12.82
N TYR A 261 -29.80 -4.50 -11.65
CA TYR A 261 -30.23 -5.86 -11.35
C TYR A 261 -31.50 -6.21 -12.14
N GLU A 262 -32.49 -5.31 -12.14
CA GLU A 262 -33.77 -5.47 -12.87
C GLU A 262 -33.55 -5.58 -14.39
N ALA A 263 -32.61 -4.82 -14.95
CA ALA A 263 -32.27 -4.89 -16.37
C ALA A 263 -31.61 -6.24 -16.74
N ALA A 264 -30.72 -6.76 -15.89
CA ALA A 264 -30.10 -8.06 -16.11
C ALA A 264 -31.12 -9.20 -16.01
N GLU A 265 -32.05 -9.10 -15.07
CA GLU A 265 -33.16 -10.04 -14.91
C GLU A 265 -34.13 -10.00 -16.11
N SER A 266 -34.41 -8.80 -16.65
CA SER A 266 -35.20 -8.62 -17.86
C SER A 266 -34.58 -9.28 -19.11
N LEU A 267 -33.25 -9.41 -19.12
CA LEU A 267 -32.50 -10.15 -20.16
C LEU A 267 -32.38 -11.65 -19.86
N SER A 268 -33.06 -12.16 -18.82
CA SER A 268 -32.99 -13.54 -18.34
C SER A 268 -31.55 -14.02 -18.07
N LEU A 269 -30.69 -13.10 -17.61
CA LEU A 269 -29.34 -13.47 -17.22
C LEU A 269 -29.39 -14.23 -15.88
N GLY A 270 -28.92 -15.48 -15.87
CA GLY A 270 -28.75 -16.24 -14.64
C GLY A 270 -27.77 -15.56 -13.67
N TYR A 271 -27.88 -15.86 -12.37
CA TYR A 271 -27.14 -15.20 -11.28
C TYR A 271 -25.65 -15.00 -11.57
N TRP A 272 -24.94 -16.04 -12.01
CA TRP A 272 -23.51 -15.96 -12.29
C TRP A 272 -23.17 -15.03 -13.47
N LYS A 273 -24.01 -15.01 -14.51
CA LYS A 273 -23.84 -14.09 -15.65
C LYS A 273 -24.10 -12.66 -15.21
N THR A 274 -25.19 -12.43 -14.47
CA THR A 274 -25.53 -11.13 -13.89
C THR A 274 -24.39 -10.60 -13.01
N GLN A 275 -23.87 -11.44 -12.13
CA GLN A 275 -22.80 -11.04 -11.22
C GLN A 275 -21.49 -10.76 -11.94
N MET A 276 -21.02 -11.67 -12.81
CA MET A 276 -19.69 -11.53 -13.44
C MET A 276 -19.66 -10.49 -14.57
N LEU A 277 -20.74 -10.35 -15.34
CA LEU A 277 -20.74 -9.51 -16.55
C LEU A 277 -21.31 -8.10 -16.30
N VAL A 278 -22.24 -7.95 -15.35
CA VAL A 278 -22.96 -6.68 -15.14
C VAL A 278 -22.58 -6.04 -13.80
N ILE A 279 -22.86 -6.73 -12.69
CA ILE A 279 -22.84 -6.13 -11.35
C ILE A 279 -21.40 -5.96 -10.82
N LEU A 280 -20.60 -7.02 -10.83
CA LEU A 280 -19.26 -7.02 -10.22
C LEU A 280 -18.29 -6.04 -10.90
N PRO A 281 -18.20 -5.94 -12.24
CA PRO A 281 -17.31 -4.98 -12.89
C PRO A 281 -17.63 -3.53 -12.53
N GLN A 282 -18.93 -3.20 -12.40
CA GLN A 282 -19.38 -1.86 -12.01
C GLN A 282 -19.10 -1.59 -10.52
N ALA A 283 -19.40 -2.55 -9.64
CA ALA A 283 -19.14 -2.43 -8.21
C ALA A 283 -17.65 -2.27 -7.90
N LEU A 284 -16.79 -3.07 -8.54
CA LEU A 284 -15.34 -2.98 -8.38
C LEU A 284 -14.78 -1.65 -8.88
N LYS A 285 -15.36 -1.08 -9.95
CA LYS A 285 -14.98 0.26 -10.43
C LYS A 285 -15.31 1.35 -9.42
N MET A 286 -16.44 1.24 -8.72
CA MET A 286 -16.85 2.18 -7.68
C MET A 286 -16.01 2.07 -6.41
N THR A 287 -15.41 0.91 -6.14
CA THR A 287 -14.62 0.66 -4.92
C THR A 287 -13.13 0.86 -5.10
N ILE A 288 -12.64 1.24 -6.29
CA ILE A 288 -11.21 1.48 -6.56
C ILE A 288 -10.56 2.35 -5.46
N PRO A 289 -11.13 3.50 -5.02
CA PRO A 289 -10.50 4.32 -3.98
C PRO A 289 -10.38 3.59 -2.64
N GLY A 290 -11.43 2.84 -2.26
CA GLY A 290 -11.44 2.03 -1.05
C GLY A 290 -10.41 0.89 -1.12
N LEU A 291 -10.32 0.20 -2.25
CA LEU A 291 -9.36 -0.88 -2.47
C LEU A 291 -7.92 -0.36 -2.39
N VAL A 292 -7.61 0.78 -3.01
CA VAL A 292 -6.26 1.35 -2.94
C VAL A 292 -5.93 1.79 -1.51
N ASN A 293 -6.88 2.35 -0.75
CA ASN A 293 -6.65 2.65 0.66
C ASN A 293 -6.31 1.39 1.47
N THR A 294 -7.00 0.29 1.19
CA THR A 294 -6.71 -1.02 1.78
C THR A 294 -5.33 -1.56 1.38
N ILE A 295 -4.90 -1.37 0.12
CA ILE A 295 -3.54 -1.72 -0.35
C ILE A 295 -2.47 -0.90 0.38
N ILE A 296 -2.69 0.40 0.55
CA ILE A 296 -1.78 1.30 1.28
C ILE A 296 -1.69 0.89 2.76
N ALA A 297 -2.82 0.52 3.37
CA ALA A 297 -2.84 0.01 4.74
C ALA A 297 -1.99 -1.26 4.86
N LEU A 298 -2.22 -2.25 4.00
CA LEU A 298 -1.44 -3.49 4.02
C LEU A 298 0.05 -3.23 3.83
N PHE A 299 0.41 -2.35 2.90
CA PHE A 299 1.81 -2.01 2.65
C PHE A 299 2.51 -1.46 3.90
N LYS A 300 1.83 -0.66 4.73
CA LYS A 300 2.38 -0.21 6.01
C LYS A 300 2.39 -1.32 7.06
N ASP A 301 1.34 -2.12 7.08
CA ASP A 301 1.16 -3.22 8.02
C ASP A 301 2.17 -4.35 7.82
N THR A 302 2.83 -4.45 6.65
CA THR A 302 3.92 -5.40 6.45
C THR A 302 5.07 -5.20 7.43
N SER A 303 5.24 -3.98 8.00
CA SER A 303 6.23 -3.72 9.04
C SER A 303 6.01 -4.55 10.33
N LEU A 304 4.77 -5.01 10.58
CA LEU A 304 4.44 -5.82 11.75
C LEU A 304 5.05 -7.24 11.70
N VAL A 305 5.55 -7.69 10.55
CA VAL A 305 6.20 -9.01 10.42
C VAL A 305 7.52 -9.12 11.18
N ILE A 306 8.03 -8.00 11.71
CA ILE A 306 9.13 -8.02 12.66
C ILE A 306 8.84 -8.93 13.86
N ILE A 307 7.58 -9.03 14.30
CA ILE A 307 7.19 -9.81 15.49
C ILE A 307 7.47 -11.32 15.32
N ILE A 308 7.53 -11.80 14.08
CA ILE A 308 7.81 -13.21 13.75
C ILE A 308 9.27 -13.41 13.28
N GLY A 309 10.09 -12.36 13.38
CA GLY A 309 11.51 -12.36 13.03
C GLY A 309 11.78 -12.36 11.53
N LEU A 310 10.88 -11.79 10.73
CA LEU A 310 11.12 -11.49 9.32
C LEU A 310 11.63 -10.05 9.18
N PHE A 311 12.72 -9.88 8.42
CA PHE A 311 13.41 -8.60 8.27
C PHE A 311 12.93 -7.84 7.03
N ASP A 312 11.73 -7.27 7.05
CA ASP A 312 11.22 -6.33 6.05
C ASP A 312 12.04 -5.01 5.97
N LEU A 313 11.62 -4.02 5.19
CA LEU A 313 12.31 -2.72 5.12
C LEU A 313 12.49 -2.07 6.50
N PHE A 314 11.41 -1.97 7.29
CA PHE A 314 11.45 -1.25 8.55
C PHE A 314 12.36 -1.95 9.56
N SER A 315 12.24 -3.26 9.68
CA SER A 315 13.06 -4.07 10.57
C SER A 315 14.52 -4.19 10.10
N SER A 316 14.79 -4.20 8.78
CA SER A 316 16.15 -4.14 8.23
C SER A 316 16.84 -2.82 8.59
N VAL A 317 16.10 -1.71 8.56
CA VAL A 317 16.57 -0.41 9.04
C VAL A 317 16.82 -0.46 10.54
N GLN A 318 15.84 -0.91 11.34
CA GLN A 318 15.98 -1.00 12.80
C GLN A 318 17.20 -1.84 13.20
N GLN A 319 17.43 -2.97 12.54
CA GLN A 319 18.60 -3.82 12.76
C GLN A 319 19.91 -3.11 12.46
N ALA A 320 19.97 -2.26 11.44
CA ALA A 320 21.18 -1.49 11.14
C ALA A 320 21.45 -0.39 12.17
N THR A 321 20.41 0.14 12.84
CA THR A 321 20.59 1.20 13.86
C THR A 321 21.22 0.71 15.16
N VAL A 322 21.16 -0.61 15.43
CA VAL A 322 21.78 -1.24 16.61
C VAL A 322 23.18 -1.77 16.33
N ASP A 323 23.73 -1.55 15.13
CA ASP A 323 25.08 -1.98 14.79
C ASP A 323 26.13 -1.12 15.51
N PRO A 324 27.06 -1.73 16.29
CA PRO A 324 28.12 -1.01 17.00
C PRO A 324 28.97 -0.09 16.11
N THR A 325 29.16 -0.46 14.85
CA THR A 325 29.96 0.31 13.89
C THR A 325 29.29 1.62 13.47
N TRP A 326 27.96 1.72 13.57
CA TRP A 326 27.14 2.86 13.14
C TRP A 326 26.27 3.44 14.26
N LEU A 327 26.63 3.26 15.54
CA LEU A 327 25.86 3.76 16.69
C LEU A 327 25.50 5.25 16.57
N GLY A 328 24.25 5.60 16.83
CA GLY A 328 23.80 7.00 16.79
C GLY A 328 23.25 7.47 15.44
N MET A 329 23.30 6.63 14.39
CA MET A 329 22.71 6.93 13.07
C MET A 329 21.26 6.43 12.93
N SER A 330 20.51 6.39 14.04
CA SER A 330 19.14 5.85 14.07
C SER A 330 18.14 6.77 13.38
N THR A 331 18.32 8.08 13.52
CA THR A 331 17.48 9.11 12.92
C THR A 331 17.52 9.01 11.39
N GLU A 332 18.71 8.89 10.80
CA GLU A 332 18.93 8.71 9.37
C GLU A 332 18.21 7.47 8.84
N GLY A 333 18.35 6.35 9.55
CA GLY A 333 17.67 5.10 9.22
C GLY A 333 16.15 5.28 9.16
N TYR A 334 15.54 5.83 10.22
CA TYR A 334 14.10 6.01 10.27
C TYR A 334 13.58 7.07 9.28
N VAL A 335 14.33 8.14 9.04
CA VAL A 335 13.99 9.15 8.02
C VAL A 335 14.04 8.52 6.63
N PHE A 336 15.03 7.69 6.33
CA PHE A 336 15.10 6.93 5.09
C PHE A 336 13.91 5.99 4.93
N ALA A 337 13.61 5.18 5.95
CA ALA A 337 12.44 4.28 5.93
C ALA A 337 11.15 5.06 5.71
N ALA A 338 10.94 6.16 6.44
CA ALA A 338 9.77 7.02 6.32
C ALA A 338 9.66 7.62 4.91
N MET A 339 10.77 8.06 4.31
CA MET A 339 10.80 8.58 2.95
C MET A 339 10.40 7.52 1.93
N VAL A 340 10.93 6.29 2.05
CA VAL A 340 10.55 5.17 1.16
C VAL A 340 9.07 4.84 1.32
N TYR A 341 8.58 4.64 2.55
CA TYR A 341 7.16 4.39 2.80
C TYR A 341 6.28 5.53 2.25
N TRP A 342 6.69 6.78 2.43
CA TRP A 342 5.99 7.95 1.92
C TRP A 342 5.95 7.98 0.39
N ILE A 343 7.07 7.76 -0.31
CA ILE A 343 7.12 7.73 -1.79
C ILE A 343 6.14 6.69 -2.34
N PHE A 344 6.14 5.47 -1.78
CA PHE A 344 5.24 4.40 -2.22
C PHE A 344 3.77 4.73 -1.92
N CYS A 345 3.47 5.14 -0.68
CA CYS A 345 2.10 5.48 -0.28
C CYS A 345 1.55 6.68 -1.06
N PHE A 346 2.38 7.71 -1.26
CA PHE A 346 2.03 8.90 -2.03
C PHE A 346 1.79 8.55 -3.51
N SER A 347 2.66 7.75 -4.12
CA SER A 347 2.51 7.30 -5.51
C SER A 347 1.21 6.50 -5.70
N MET A 348 0.93 5.54 -4.81
CA MET A 348 -0.32 4.77 -4.82
C MET A 348 -1.55 5.66 -4.62
N SER A 349 -1.50 6.61 -3.68
CA SER A 349 -2.59 7.56 -3.42
C SER A 349 -2.87 8.49 -4.60
N ARG A 350 -1.82 9.05 -5.21
CA ARG A 350 -1.95 9.90 -6.42
C ARG A 350 -2.50 9.12 -7.60
N TYR A 351 -2.05 7.89 -7.79
CA TYR A 351 -2.58 7.00 -8.81
C TYR A 351 -4.06 6.66 -8.57
N SER A 352 -4.47 6.43 -7.32
CA SER A 352 -5.87 6.24 -6.94
C SER A 352 -6.75 7.43 -7.34
N GLN A 353 -6.33 8.65 -6.99
CA GLN A 353 -7.06 9.88 -7.35
C GLN A 353 -7.15 10.08 -8.87
N TYR A 354 -6.10 9.70 -9.60
CA TYR A 354 -6.14 9.72 -11.06
C TYR A 354 -7.15 8.71 -11.63
N LEU A 355 -7.16 7.47 -11.11
CA LEU A 355 -8.12 6.45 -11.51
C LEU A 355 -9.55 6.87 -11.18
N GLU A 356 -9.78 7.42 -9.99
CA GLU A 356 -11.07 7.96 -9.56
C GLU A 356 -11.59 8.98 -10.57
N LYS A 357 -10.82 10.04 -10.87
CA LYS A 357 -11.20 11.06 -11.86
C LYS A 357 -11.49 10.48 -13.25
N ARG A 358 -10.71 9.49 -13.69
CA ARG A 358 -10.90 8.83 -14.99
C ARG A 358 -12.19 8.01 -15.05
N PHE A 359 -12.58 7.39 -13.93
CA PHE A 359 -13.73 6.50 -13.86
C PHE A 359 -15.03 7.19 -13.40
N HIS A 360 -14.93 8.40 -12.82
CA HIS A 360 -16.03 9.30 -12.43
C HIS A 360 -16.64 10.08 -13.61
N THR A 361 -17.00 9.39 -14.70
CA THR A 361 -17.63 10.00 -15.89
C THR A 361 -19.16 9.81 -15.96
N GLY A 362 -19.82 9.42 -14.87
CA GLY A 362 -21.26 9.05 -14.90
C GLY A 362 -22.17 9.63 -13.82
N ARG A 363 -21.72 10.57 -12.98
CA ARG A 363 -22.61 11.30 -12.05
C ARG A 363 -22.85 12.71 -12.55
N ALA A 364 -23.59 12.84 -13.65
CA ALA A 364 -24.50 13.96 -13.75
C ALA A 364 -25.68 13.57 -12.85
N SER A 365 -25.78 14.21 -11.69
CA SER A 365 -27.01 14.17 -10.89
C SER A 365 -28.13 14.73 -11.77
N HIS A 366 -29.00 13.84 -12.26
CA HIS A 366 -30.34 14.24 -12.68
C HIS A 366 -31.22 14.41 -11.45
#